data_AF-I4HGT7-F1
#
_entry.id   AF-I4HGT7-F1
#
_cell.length_a   1.000
_cell.length_b   1.000
_cell.length_c   1.000
_cell.angle_alpha   90.00
_cell.angle_beta   90.00
_cell.angle_gamma   90.00
#
_symmetry.space_group_name_H-M   'P 1'
#
loop_
_entity.id
_entity.type
_entity.pdbx_description
1 polymer ?
#
loop_
_entity_poly.entity_id
_entity_poly.type
_entity_poly.pdbx_seq_one_letter_code
_entity_poly.pdbx_strand_id
1 'polypeptide(L)'
;MIELTGSDSDNFMQITVDIPDEIAQRLGQTGDNLAHKLLEMVIADAYRAGILSTAEVGRILQLPSRLETHAFLKRMGVYLNYDETELERDLQTLKELRAK
;
A
#
# COMPACT_ATOMS: atom_id res chain seq x y z
N MET A 1 -18.97 -10.78 -9.59
CA MET A 1 -18.31 -12.09 -9.71
C MET A 1 -16.82 -11.79 -9.80
N ILE A 2 -15.94 -12.42 -9.01
CA ILE A 2 -14.50 -12.14 -9.10
C ILE A 2 -13.87 -13.29 -9.88
N GLU A 3 -13.42 -13.02 -11.10
CA GLU A 3 -12.70 -13.96 -11.94
C GLU A 3 -11.19 -13.69 -11.85
N LEU A 4 -10.39 -14.74 -11.63
CA LEU A 4 -8.93 -14.67 -11.56
C LEU A 4 -8.37 -15.37 -12.81
N THR A 5 -7.92 -14.62 -13.80
CA THR A 5 -7.26 -15.18 -15.00
C THR A 5 -5.76 -14.98 -14.89
N GLY A 6 -5.02 -16.07 -14.69
CA GLY A 6 -3.55 -16.07 -14.73
C GLY A 6 -3.06 -16.36 -16.15
N SER A 7 -2.26 -15.45 -16.70
CA SER A 7 -1.41 -15.73 -17.87
C SER A 7 0.04 -15.62 -17.41
N ASP A 8 0.72 -16.75 -17.36
CA ASP A 8 2.14 -16.88 -17.07
C ASP A 8 2.99 -16.09 -18.08
N SER A 9 3.66 -15.03 -17.62
CA SER A 9 5.00 -14.57 -18.04
C SER A 9 5.47 -13.28 -17.35
N ASP A 10 4.63 -12.62 -16.56
CA ASP A 10 5.05 -11.55 -15.66
C ASP A 10 4.13 -11.54 -14.43
N ASN A 11 4.68 -11.33 -13.24
CA ASN A 11 4.09 -11.72 -11.94
C ASN A 11 2.95 -10.78 -11.50
N PHE A 12 1.93 -10.59 -12.35
CA PHE A 12 0.82 -9.67 -12.14
C PHE A 12 -0.48 -10.45 -11.91
N MET A 13 -1.14 -10.17 -10.79
CA MET A 13 -2.49 -10.64 -10.51
C MET A 13 -3.48 -9.57 -11.01
N GLN A 14 -4.37 -9.94 -11.92
CA GLN A 14 -5.47 -9.08 -12.36
C GLN A 14 -6.75 -9.44 -11.60
N ILE A 15 -7.37 -8.44 -10.99
CA ILE A 15 -8.66 -8.56 -10.30
C ILE A 15 -9.64 -7.63 -10.99
N THR A 16 -10.73 -8.20 -11.53
CA THR A 16 -11.82 -7.44 -12.15
C THR A 16 -13.01 -7.38 -11.19
N VAL A 17 -13.56 -6.19 -10.97
CA VAL A 17 -14.71 -5.95 -10.10
C VAL A 17 -15.80 -5.23 -10.86
N ASP A 18 -16.95 -5.88 -11.02
CA ASP A 18 -18.14 -5.25 -11.61
C ASP A 18 -18.81 -4.37 -10.57
N ILE A 19 -18.98 -3.08 -10.90
CA ILE A 19 -19.69 -2.11 -10.08
C ILE A 19 -20.91 -1.64 -10.87
N PRO A 20 -22.12 -1.63 -10.29
CA PRO A 20 -23.29 -1.10 -10.96
C PRO A 20 -23.09 0.36 -11.40
N ASP A 21 -23.53 0.70 -12.61
CA ASP A 21 -23.34 2.03 -13.21
C ASP A 21 -23.85 3.18 -12.33
N GLU A 22 -24.94 2.97 -11.59
CA GLU A 22 -25.50 3.95 -10.66
C GLU A 22 -24.51 4.31 -9.54
N ILE A 23 -23.76 3.33 -9.06
CA ILE A 23 -22.74 3.53 -8.02
C ILE A 23 -21.48 4.13 -8.64
N ALA A 24 -21.08 3.68 -9.84
CA ALA A 24 -19.96 4.25 -10.57
C ALA A 24 -20.16 5.76 -10.86
N GLN A 25 -21.36 6.16 -11.27
CA GLN A 25 -21.71 7.58 -11.46
C GLN A 25 -21.63 8.38 -10.16
N ARG A 26 -22.12 7.81 -9.05
CA ARG A 26 -22.06 8.48 -7.73
C ARG A 26 -20.64 8.63 -7.19
N LEU A 27 -19.73 7.75 -7.57
CA LEU A 27 -18.31 7.82 -7.20
C LEU A 27 -17.57 8.94 -7.94
N GLY A 28 -18.17 9.51 -9.00
CA GLY A 28 -17.77 10.79 -9.61
C GLY A 28 -16.35 10.81 -10.19
N GLN A 29 -15.77 9.65 -10.45
CA GLN A 29 -14.39 9.48 -10.90
C GLN A 29 -14.35 8.69 -12.20
N THR A 30 -13.43 9.04 -13.10
CA THR A 30 -13.11 8.21 -14.27
C THR A 30 -12.70 6.81 -13.81
N GLY A 31 -13.00 5.77 -14.58
CA GLY A 31 -12.77 4.36 -14.20
C GLY A 31 -11.34 4.10 -13.69
N ASP A 32 -10.33 4.72 -14.31
CA ASP A 32 -8.93 4.61 -13.89
C ASP A 32 -8.66 5.18 -12.49
N ASN A 33 -9.28 6.30 -12.13
CA ASN A 33 -9.09 6.93 -10.82
C ASN A 33 -9.76 6.11 -9.70
N LEU A 34 -10.88 5.44 -10.02
CA LEU A 34 -11.52 4.50 -9.10
C LEU A 34 -10.68 3.25 -8.89
N ALA A 35 -10.14 2.66 -9.97
CA ALA A 35 -9.26 1.50 -9.88
C ALA A 35 -8.02 1.79 -9.04
N HIS A 36 -7.39 2.96 -9.24
CA HIS A 36 -6.24 3.39 -8.45
C HIS A 36 -6.59 3.53 -6.97
N LYS A 37 -7.71 4.18 -6.63
CA LYS A 37 -8.17 4.30 -5.24
C LYS A 37 -8.51 2.97 -4.58
N LEU A 38 -9.09 2.03 -5.33
CA LEU A 38 -9.37 0.69 -4.81
C LEU A 38 -8.06 -0.04 -4.49
N LEU A 39 -7.07 0.05 -5.37
CA LEU A 39 -5.74 -0.50 -5.14
C LEU A 39 -5.09 0.12 -3.89
N GLU A 40 -5.12 1.44 -3.77
CA GLU A 40 -4.63 2.16 -2.59
C GLU A 40 -5.31 1.67 -1.29
N MET A 41 -6.64 1.49 -1.30
CA MET A 41 -7.38 0.97 -0.15
C MET A 41 -6.98 -0.46 0.22
N VAL A 42 -6.84 -1.36 -0.76
CA VAL A 42 -6.43 -2.75 -0.53
C VAL A 42 -5.01 -2.80 0.06
N ILE A 43 -4.08 -2.02 -0.47
CA ILE A 43 -2.69 -1.98 0.01
C ILE A 43 -2.64 -1.41 1.43
N ALA A 44 -3.38 -0.34 1.71
CA ALA A 44 -3.46 0.24 3.05
C ALA A 44 -4.03 -0.75 4.07
N ASP A 45 -5.08 -1.50 3.70
CA ASP A 45 -5.67 -2.52 4.57
C ASP A 45 -4.71 -3.70 4.80
N ALA A 46 -4.02 -4.16 3.76
CA ALA A 46 -3.02 -5.23 3.88
C ALA A 46 -1.80 -4.81 4.71
N TYR A 47 -1.37 -3.55 4.63
CA TYR A 47 -0.36 -2.99 5.54
C TYR A 47 -0.87 -2.94 6.98
N ARG A 48 -2.11 -2.48 7.20
CA ARG A 48 -2.75 -2.47 8.53
C ARG A 48 -2.86 -3.86 9.13
N ALA A 49 -3.13 -4.88 8.31
CA ALA A 49 -3.20 -6.28 8.70
C ALA A 49 -1.81 -6.91 8.95
N GLY A 50 -0.72 -6.18 8.73
CA GLY A 50 0.65 -6.71 8.86
C GLY A 50 1.06 -7.69 7.76
N ILE A 51 0.28 -7.79 6.67
CA ILE A 51 0.57 -8.66 5.53
C ILE A 51 1.64 -8.03 4.64
N LEU A 52 1.60 -6.71 4.46
CA LEU A 52 2.57 -5.96 3.68
C LEU A 52 3.47 -5.12 4.58
N SER A 53 4.77 -5.08 4.26
CA SER A 53 5.72 -4.15 4.83
C SER A 53 5.72 -2.79 4.13
N THR A 54 6.23 -1.75 4.79
CA THR A 54 6.37 -0.40 4.21
C THR A 54 7.16 -0.43 2.89
N ALA A 55 8.18 -1.29 2.77
CA ALA A 55 8.98 -1.41 1.55
C ALA A 55 8.17 -2.02 0.39
N GLU A 56 7.31 -3.00 0.66
CA GLU A 56 6.43 -3.62 -0.33
C GLU A 56 5.33 -2.66 -0.78
N VAL A 57 4.74 -1.90 0.14
CA VAL A 57 3.77 -0.83 -0.18
C VAL A 57 4.40 0.17 -1.17
N GLY A 58 5.61 0.65 -0.88
CA GLY A 58 6.30 1.58 -1.78
C GLY A 58 6.61 0.99 -3.15
N ARG A 59 6.94 -0.31 -3.22
CA ARG A 59 7.19 -1.01 -4.49
C ARG A 59 5.92 -1.18 -5.32
N ILE A 60 4.81 -1.57 -4.69
CA ILE A 60 3.53 -1.81 -5.39
C ILE A 60 2.95 -0.48 -5.91
N LEU A 61 3.01 0.59 -5.11
CA LEU A 61 2.54 1.92 -5.50
C LEU A 61 3.57 2.71 -6.33
N GLN A 62 4.73 2.13 -6.64
CA GLN A 62 5.83 2.75 -7.38
C GLN A 62 6.24 4.12 -6.81
N LEU A 63 6.21 4.25 -5.48
CA LEU A 63 6.53 5.50 -4.80
C LEU A 63 8.05 5.72 -4.79
N PRO A 64 8.54 6.91 -5.16
CA PRO A 64 9.97 7.12 -5.34
C PRO A 64 10.74 7.23 -4.02
N SER A 65 10.05 7.34 -2.88
CA SER A 65 10.70 7.44 -1.57
C SER A 65 9.92 6.76 -0.44
N ARG A 66 10.66 6.34 0.60
CA ARG A 66 10.06 5.88 1.87
C ARG A 66 9.20 6.98 2.53
N LEU A 67 9.58 8.25 2.36
CA LEU A 67 8.83 9.40 2.87
C LEU A 67 7.45 9.53 2.19
N GLU A 68 7.37 9.35 0.88
CA GLU A 68 6.07 9.36 0.18
C GLU A 68 5.22 8.15 0.53
N THR A 69 5.84 7.00 0.76
CA THR A 69 5.14 5.82 1.28
C THR A 69 4.53 6.11 2.64
N HIS A 70 5.29 6.76 3.52
CA HIS A 70 4.81 7.17 4.84
C HIS A 70 3.70 8.23 4.75
N ALA A 71 3.83 9.19 3.83
CA ALA A 71 2.80 10.19 3.57
C ALA A 71 1.51 9.56 3.04
N PHE A 72 1.62 8.56 2.16
CA PHE A 72 0.50 7.76 1.66
C PHE A 72 -0.22 7.02 2.80
N LEU A 73 0.52 6.25 3.62
CA LEU A 73 -0.04 5.52 4.76
C LEU A 73 -0.76 6.45 5.74
N LYS A 74 -0.15 7.63 6.00
CA LYS A 74 -0.75 8.68 6.81
C LYS A 74 -2.05 9.24 6.22
N ARG A 75 -2.13 9.46 4.90
CA ARG A 75 -3.38 9.88 4.22
C ARG A 75 -4.48 8.83 4.34
N MET A 76 -4.10 7.55 4.31
CA MET A 76 -5.03 6.43 4.46
C MET A 76 -5.47 6.18 5.91
N GLY A 77 -4.98 6.97 6.86
CA GLY A 77 -5.30 6.83 8.29
C GLY A 77 -4.67 5.60 8.94
N VAL A 78 -3.78 4.91 8.22
CA VAL A 78 -2.99 3.81 8.76
C VAL A 78 -1.70 4.42 9.28
N TYR A 79 -1.72 4.78 10.56
CA TYR A 79 -0.50 5.21 11.24
C TYR A 79 0.51 4.09 11.17
N LEU A 80 1.76 4.44 10.89
CA LEU A 80 2.86 3.50 10.87
C LEU A 80 2.76 2.63 12.12
N ASN A 81 2.68 1.31 11.95
CA ASN A 81 3.23 0.42 12.95
C ASN A 81 4.74 0.65 12.92
N TYR A 82 5.18 1.81 13.41
CA TYR A 82 6.53 1.92 13.93
C TYR A 82 6.48 1.10 15.22
N ASP A 83 6.49 -0.22 15.02
CA ASP A 83 6.57 -1.18 16.11
C ASP A 83 7.79 -0.77 16.93
N GLU A 84 7.68 -0.78 18.25
CA GLU A 84 8.77 -0.36 19.16
C GLU A 84 10.10 -1.04 18.79
N THR A 85 10.06 -2.21 18.16
CA THR A 85 11.21 -2.95 17.66
C THR A 85 11.98 -2.25 16.52
N GLU A 86 11.30 -1.50 15.65
CA GLU A 86 11.95 -0.70 14.61
C GLU A 86 12.58 0.58 15.21
N LEU A 87 11.91 1.19 16.20
CA LEU A 87 12.51 2.26 17.01
C LEU A 87 13.77 1.78 17.75
N GLU A 88 13.71 0.60 18.37
CA GLU A 88 14.82 0.03 19.11
C GLU A 88 16.01 -0.27 18.20
N ARG A 89 15.77 -0.76 16.97
CA ARG A 89 16.83 -0.98 15.97
C ARG A 89 17.48 0.32 15.52
N ASP A 90 16.70 1.37 15.29
CA ASP A 90 17.25 2.69 14.94
C ASP A 90 18.03 3.30 16.12
N LEU A 91 17.51 3.20 17.34
CA LEU A 91 18.22 3.64 18.55
C LEU A 91 19.52 2.86 18.76
N GLN A 92 19.53 1.56 18.49
CA GLN A 92 20.72 0.74 18.60
C GLN A 92 21.77 1.14 17.54
N THR A 93 21.34 1.36 16.31
CA THR A 93 22.20 1.84 15.21
C THR A 93 22.79 3.22 15.55
N LEU A 94 22.00 4.13 16.12
CA LEU A 94 22.47 5.45 16.56
C LEU A 94 23.46 5.36 17.72
N LYS A 95 23.26 4.44 18.66
CA LYS A 95 24.21 4.19 19.77
C LYS A 95 25.55 3.68 19.23
N GLU A 96 25.54 2.77 18.27
CA GLU A 96 26.75 2.20 17.68
C GLU A 96 27.54 3.23 16.87
N LEU A 97 26.85 4.10 16.12
CA LEU A 97 27.48 5.20 15.38
C LEU A 97 28.06 6.29 16.30
N ARG A 98 27.46 6.51 17.49
CA ARG A 98 27.94 7.49 18.48
C ARG A 98 29.06 6.96 19.38
N ALA A 99 29.18 5.64 19.51
CA ALA A 99 30.22 4.98 20.29
C ALA A 99 31.54 4.78 19.52
N LYS A 100 31.62 5.29 18.28
CA LYS A 100 32.79 5.25 17.41
C LYS A 100 33.34 6.66 17.20
#